data_AF-A0A1I6FJR3-F1
#
_entry.id   AF-A0A1I6FJR3-F1
#
_cell.length_a   1.000
_cell.length_b   1.000
_cell.length_c   1.000
_cell.angle_alpha   90.00
_cell.angle_beta   90.00
_cell.angle_gamma   90.00
#
_symmetry.space_group_name_H-M   'P 1'
#
loop_
_entity.id
_entity.type
_entity.pdbx_description
1 polymer ?
#
loop_
_entity_poly.entity_id
_entity_poly.type
_entity_poly.pdbx_seq_one_letter_code
_entity_poly.pdbx_strand_id
1 'polypeptide(L)'
;MGAAISERGKIGPPADRTTLGTKLDLIPLLALVGVTVVWGGTFVVVKDVTQQASPMDFLAVRFLIATAVLLALRPRWPVNPSRTMWGRGVLLGLMLCGAYIAQTYGQQHTSASISGFITGLAVVFTPVLGGMILRKRIGLACWSSVAVATTGLAVMSLKSFTIGFGESLTLLCAIFLAMHITALGEWSGTGDAYVLTVVQLGVVGSVCLALGAMDGIVLPATWSFWAPVVGLAVLATAAAYLVQTWAQARLPASAVAVVLTLEPVFAGVFGVVVDGDEMTLRIVIGALLVLGAMFLAELRPKSPARSRKTSES
;
A
#
# COMPACT_ATOMS: atom_id res chain seq x y z
N MET A 1 24.20 -6.37 66.74
CA MET A 1 24.94 -5.39 65.90
C MET A 1 25.16 -6.06 64.54
N GLY A 2 24.46 -5.79 63.46
CA GLY A 2 23.40 -4.82 63.13
C GLY A 2 22.63 -5.30 61.90
N ALA A 3 21.44 -4.76 61.71
CA ALA A 3 20.54 -5.02 60.59
C ALA A 3 20.96 -4.27 59.31
N ALA A 4 20.76 -4.89 58.14
CA ALA A 4 20.62 -4.26 56.82
C ALA A 4 20.11 -5.35 55.84
N ILE A 5 18.80 -5.61 55.75
CA ILE A 5 17.80 -4.94 54.90
C ILE A 5 18.25 -4.75 53.44
N SER A 6 17.60 -5.58 52.62
CA SER A 6 17.45 -5.61 51.17
C SER A 6 17.14 -4.26 50.52
N GLU A 7 17.98 -3.81 49.60
CA GLU A 7 17.62 -2.92 48.49
C GLU A 7 18.18 -3.47 47.17
N ARG A 8 17.44 -4.39 46.53
CA ARG A 8 17.57 -4.61 45.07
C ARG A 8 16.51 -3.76 44.38
N GLY A 9 16.96 -3.00 43.40
CA GLY A 9 16.24 -1.92 42.75
C GLY A 9 14.80 -2.24 42.38
N LYS A 10 13.89 -1.40 42.88
CA LYS A 10 12.54 -1.25 42.36
C LYS A 10 12.65 -0.87 40.90
N ILE A 11 12.40 -1.82 40.01
CA ILE A 11 12.10 -1.55 38.60
C ILE A 11 10.82 -0.73 38.62
N GLY A 12 10.93 0.56 38.31
CA GLY A 12 9.77 1.44 38.17
C GLY A 12 8.78 0.87 37.15
N PRO A 13 7.48 1.11 37.31
CA PRO A 13 6.47 0.61 36.37
C PRO A 13 6.81 1.05 34.93
N PRO A 14 6.48 0.22 33.92
CA PRO A 14 6.72 0.56 32.53
C PRO A 14 6.08 1.92 32.23
N ALA A 15 6.85 2.80 31.56
CA ALA A 15 6.44 4.15 31.23
C ALA A 15 4.98 4.18 30.74
N ASP A 16 4.18 4.94 31.47
CA ASP A 16 2.76 5.11 31.29
C ASP A 16 2.42 5.53 29.85
N ARG A 17 1.56 4.76 29.18
CA ARG A 17 1.11 4.99 27.79
C ARG A 17 0.12 6.17 27.65
N THR A 18 0.06 7.09 28.61
CA THR A 18 -1.05 8.06 28.71
C THR A 18 -0.69 9.53 28.58
N THR A 19 0.53 9.91 28.17
CA THR A 19 0.88 11.33 27.99
C THR A 19 1.56 11.62 26.65
N LEU A 20 0.79 11.52 25.56
CA LEU A 20 1.07 12.28 24.33
C LEU A 20 -0.25 12.70 23.69
N GLY A 21 -0.82 13.77 24.25
CA GLY A 21 -1.87 14.54 23.57
C GLY A 21 -1.37 15.07 22.23
N THR A 22 -2.25 15.00 21.22
CA THR A 22 -2.30 15.86 20.02
C THR A 22 -1.04 16.05 19.17
N LYS A 23 -0.02 15.19 19.24
CA LYS A 23 0.98 15.13 18.16
C LYS A 23 0.51 14.17 17.09
N LEU A 24 -0.02 14.74 16.01
CA LEU A 24 -0.27 14.04 14.74
C LEU A 24 0.98 13.22 14.40
N ASP A 25 0.83 11.96 14.02
CA ASP A 25 1.86 11.22 13.31
C ASP A 25 1.88 11.69 11.84
N LEU A 26 2.09 13.00 11.64
CA LEU A 26 2.08 13.69 10.35
C LEU A 26 3.17 13.12 9.43
N ILE A 27 4.26 12.61 10.01
CA ILE A 27 5.39 12.07 9.25
C ILE A 27 4.96 10.82 8.45
N PRO A 28 4.39 9.75 9.05
CA PRO A 28 3.79 8.64 8.29
C PRO A 28 2.80 9.05 7.21
N LEU A 29 1.97 10.06 7.48
CA LEU A 29 0.97 10.54 6.53
C LEU A 29 1.61 11.22 5.31
N LEU A 30 2.50 12.19 5.54
CA LEU A 30 3.25 12.88 4.48
C LEU A 30 4.13 11.91 3.68
N ALA A 31 4.71 10.92 4.35
CA ALA A 31 5.47 9.85 3.70
C ALA A 31 4.59 9.03 2.74
N LEU A 32 3.35 8.69 3.15
CA LEU A 32 2.39 8.02 2.27
C LEU A 32 1.93 8.91 1.11
N VAL A 33 1.77 10.21 1.32
CA VAL A 33 1.52 11.16 0.22
C VAL A 33 2.69 11.16 -0.77
N GLY A 34 3.93 11.10 -0.30
CA GLY A 34 5.10 10.92 -1.17
C GLY A 34 5.04 9.62 -1.98
N VAL A 35 4.59 8.53 -1.36
CA VAL A 35 4.36 7.25 -2.05
C VAL A 35 3.29 7.37 -3.15
N THR A 36 2.18 8.07 -2.89
CA THR A 36 1.12 8.23 -3.90
C THR A 36 1.54 9.10 -5.08
N VAL A 37 2.44 10.07 -4.87
CA VAL A 37 3.08 10.82 -5.98
C VAL A 37 3.88 9.86 -6.84
N VAL A 38 4.73 9.02 -6.25
CA VAL A 38 5.54 8.05 -7.00
C VAL A 38 4.65 7.07 -7.75
N TRP A 39 3.65 6.48 -7.09
CA TRP A 39 2.72 5.51 -7.69
C TRP A 39 1.84 6.12 -8.78
N GLY A 40 1.37 7.36 -8.60
CA GLY A 40 0.60 8.06 -9.64
C GLY A 40 1.34 8.15 -10.96
N GLY A 41 2.66 8.38 -10.92
CA GLY A 41 3.49 8.41 -12.13
C GLY A 41 3.74 7.04 -12.77
N THR A 42 3.51 5.93 -12.06
CA THR A 42 3.82 4.59 -12.57
C THR A 42 2.87 4.13 -13.67
N PHE A 43 1.62 4.58 -13.69
CA PHE A 43 0.63 4.15 -14.69
C PHE A 43 1.07 4.47 -16.12
N VAL A 44 1.72 5.63 -16.31
CA VAL A 44 2.27 6.05 -17.60
C VAL A 44 3.41 5.12 -18.01
N VAL A 45 4.37 4.90 -17.10
CA VAL A 45 5.58 4.10 -17.36
C VAL A 45 5.29 2.61 -17.56
N VAL A 46 4.40 2.02 -16.75
CA VAL A 46 4.10 0.58 -16.78
C VAL A 46 3.46 0.18 -18.11
N LYS A 47 2.64 1.05 -18.70
CA LYS A 47 2.00 0.77 -19.99
C LYS A 47 3.02 0.60 -21.11
N ASP A 48 4.06 1.44 -21.16
CA ASP A 48 5.11 1.36 -22.18
C ASP A 48 6.06 0.17 -21.96
N VAL A 49 6.33 -0.17 -20.71
CA VAL A 49 7.21 -1.31 -20.38
C VAL A 49 6.53 -2.66 -20.67
N THR A 50 5.23 -2.76 -20.38
CA THR A 50 4.44 -4.00 -20.59
C THR A 50 4.07 -4.27 -22.05
N GLN A 51 4.42 -3.35 -22.97
CA GLN A 51 4.40 -3.60 -24.42
C GLN A 51 5.69 -4.25 -24.93
N GLN A 52 6.79 -4.16 -24.17
CA GLN A 52 8.11 -4.66 -24.57
C GLN A 52 8.42 -6.05 -24.00
N ALA A 53 7.79 -6.43 -22.88
CA ALA A 53 7.96 -7.72 -22.24
C ALA A 53 6.61 -8.25 -21.71
N SER A 54 6.53 -9.55 -21.46
CA SER A 54 5.35 -10.14 -20.84
C SER A 54 5.10 -9.54 -19.43
N PRO A 55 3.84 -9.41 -18.98
CA PRO A 55 3.55 -8.94 -17.63
C PRO A 55 4.26 -9.74 -16.53
N MET A 56 4.38 -11.06 -16.70
CA MET A 56 5.03 -11.94 -15.72
C MET A 56 6.53 -11.68 -15.64
N ASP A 57 7.22 -11.58 -16.78
CA ASP A 57 8.66 -11.31 -16.81
C ASP A 57 8.96 -9.92 -16.23
N PHE A 58 8.18 -8.91 -16.62
CA PHE A 58 8.28 -7.55 -16.09
C PHE A 58 8.12 -7.52 -14.56
N LEU A 59 7.07 -8.14 -14.03
CA LEU A 59 6.83 -8.19 -12.59
C LEU A 59 7.91 -8.98 -11.86
N ALA A 60 8.35 -10.11 -12.42
CA ALA A 60 9.44 -10.91 -11.86
C ALA A 60 10.70 -10.06 -11.67
N VAL A 61 11.21 -9.42 -12.73
CA VAL A 61 12.44 -8.62 -12.62
C VAL A 61 12.26 -7.41 -11.72
N ARG A 62 11.13 -6.69 -11.82
CA ARG A 62 10.85 -5.51 -11.00
C ARG A 62 10.90 -5.85 -9.51
N PHE A 63 10.24 -6.92 -9.10
CA PHE A 63 10.15 -7.30 -7.69
C PHE A 63 11.41 -8.00 -7.18
N LEU A 64 12.10 -8.78 -8.01
CA LEU A 64 13.39 -9.38 -7.64
C LEU A 64 14.48 -8.32 -7.46
N ILE A 65 14.55 -7.31 -8.35
CA ILE A 65 15.46 -6.17 -8.18
C ILE A 65 15.12 -5.41 -6.90
N ALA A 66 13.84 -5.12 -6.65
CA ALA A 66 13.42 -4.42 -5.43
C ALA A 66 13.82 -5.20 -4.16
N THR A 67 13.64 -6.53 -4.18
CA THR A 67 14.05 -7.42 -3.09
C THR A 67 15.56 -7.40 -2.89
N ALA A 68 16.33 -7.51 -3.98
CA ALA A 68 17.80 -7.47 -3.95
C ALA A 68 18.32 -6.14 -3.40
N VAL A 69 17.72 -5.02 -3.80
CA VAL A 69 18.06 -3.68 -3.29
C VAL A 69 17.86 -3.61 -1.77
N LEU A 70 16.73 -4.09 -1.25
CA LEU A 70 16.51 -4.11 0.19
C LEU A 70 17.44 -5.08 0.93
N LEU A 71 17.78 -6.23 0.34
CA LEU A 71 18.76 -7.12 0.95
C LEU A 71 20.16 -6.46 1.01
N ALA A 72 20.55 -5.74 -0.06
CA ALA A 72 21.82 -5.03 -0.13
C ALA A 72 21.89 -3.82 0.82
N LEU A 73 20.79 -3.10 1.04
CA LEU A 73 20.74 -1.95 1.96
C LEU A 73 20.90 -2.35 3.43
N ARG A 74 20.57 -3.60 3.79
CA ARG A 74 20.75 -4.11 5.15
C ARG A 74 21.29 -5.54 5.15
N PRO A 75 22.59 -5.72 4.84
CA PRO A 75 23.21 -7.06 4.72
C PRO A 75 23.19 -7.83 6.04
N ARG A 76 23.23 -7.12 7.17
CA ARG A 76 23.12 -7.68 8.53
C ARG A 76 21.66 -7.87 8.97
N TRP A 77 20.86 -8.40 8.05
CA TRP A 77 19.47 -8.79 8.29
C TRP A 77 19.37 -9.78 9.46
N PRO A 78 18.34 -9.73 10.31
CA PRO A 78 18.13 -10.78 11.31
C PRO A 78 17.90 -12.11 10.58
N VAL A 79 18.92 -12.97 10.59
CA VAL A 79 18.98 -14.25 9.85
C VAL A 79 17.88 -15.23 10.26
N ASN A 80 17.09 -14.93 11.31
CA ASN A 80 16.06 -15.82 11.81
C ASN A 80 14.76 -15.10 12.20
N PRO A 81 13.97 -14.60 11.22
CA PRO A 81 12.61 -14.14 11.51
C PRO A 81 11.76 -15.29 12.05
N SER A 82 10.82 -14.99 12.94
CA SER A 82 9.93 -16.03 13.47
C SER A 82 9.12 -16.70 12.35
N ARG A 83 8.75 -17.98 12.53
CA ARG A 83 7.87 -18.69 11.57
C ARG A 83 6.57 -17.93 11.28
N THR A 84 6.02 -17.27 12.29
CA THR A 84 4.82 -16.44 12.16
C THR A 84 5.06 -15.23 11.25
N MET A 85 6.23 -14.59 11.36
CA MET A 85 6.59 -13.44 10.52
C MET A 85 6.78 -13.86 9.06
N TRP A 86 7.44 -15.00 8.81
CA TRP A 86 7.54 -15.60 7.48
C TRP A 86 6.15 -15.90 6.89
N GLY A 87 5.28 -16.59 7.64
CA GLY A 87 3.94 -16.91 7.19
C GLY A 87 3.11 -15.67 6.84
N ARG A 88 3.20 -14.61 7.66
CA ARG A 88 2.56 -13.31 7.39
C ARG A 88 3.13 -12.63 6.15
N GLY A 89 4.45 -12.58 6.02
CA GLY A 89 5.11 -11.99 4.86
C GLY A 89 4.77 -12.71 3.56
N VAL A 90 4.70 -14.05 3.57
CA VAL A 90 4.27 -14.85 2.42
C VAL A 90 2.83 -14.57 2.06
N LEU A 91 1.92 -14.57 3.03
CA LEU A 91 0.50 -14.32 2.76
C LEU A 91 0.27 -12.89 2.23
N LEU A 92 0.96 -11.90 2.79
CA LEU A 92 0.97 -10.53 2.26
C LEU A 92 1.52 -10.49 0.82
N GLY A 93 2.62 -11.19 0.56
CA GLY A 93 3.22 -11.29 -0.76
C GLY A 93 2.29 -11.94 -1.78
N LEU A 94 1.52 -12.95 -1.41
CA LEU A 94 0.54 -13.59 -2.29
C LEU A 94 -0.65 -12.67 -2.60
N MET A 95 -1.17 -11.95 -1.59
CA MET A 95 -2.20 -10.93 -1.81
C MET A 95 -1.69 -9.83 -2.75
N LEU A 96 -0.46 -9.36 -2.52
CA LEU A 96 0.19 -8.35 -3.34
C LEU A 96 0.44 -8.87 -4.77
N CYS A 97 0.84 -10.13 -4.91
CA CYS A 97 1.07 -10.77 -6.21
C CYS A 97 -0.23 -10.83 -7.03
N GLY A 98 -1.33 -11.25 -6.40
CA GLY A 98 -2.65 -11.23 -7.02
C GLY A 98 -3.07 -9.83 -7.47
N ALA A 99 -2.82 -8.82 -6.62
CA ALA A 99 -3.08 -7.42 -6.97
C ALA A 99 -2.28 -6.96 -8.19
N TYR A 100 -0.96 -7.19 -8.21
CA TYR A 100 -0.09 -6.75 -9.30
C TYR A 100 -0.35 -7.48 -10.62
N ILE A 101 -0.58 -8.79 -10.58
CA ILE A 101 -0.93 -9.56 -11.77
C ILE A 101 -2.25 -9.01 -12.34
N ALA A 102 -3.29 -8.91 -11.52
CA ALA A 102 -4.60 -8.43 -11.97
C ALA A 102 -4.51 -6.99 -12.51
N GLN A 103 -3.74 -6.11 -11.86
CA GLN A 103 -3.57 -4.73 -12.31
C GLN A 103 -2.81 -4.64 -13.63
N THR A 104 -1.70 -5.38 -13.77
CA THR A 104 -0.83 -5.29 -14.95
C THR A 104 -1.55 -5.79 -16.20
N TYR A 105 -2.26 -6.91 -16.11
CA TYR A 105 -3.11 -7.38 -17.22
C TYR A 105 -4.34 -6.49 -17.44
N GLY A 106 -4.91 -5.93 -16.36
CA GLY A 106 -6.02 -4.97 -16.45
C GLY A 106 -5.63 -3.73 -17.26
N GLN A 107 -4.47 -3.14 -16.99
CA GLN A 107 -3.95 -1.94 -17.67
C GLN A 107 -3.64 -2.16 -19.16
N GLN A 108 -3.43 -3.40 -19.61
CA GLN A 108 -3.31 -3.70 -21.04
C GLN A 108 -4.66 -3.59 -21.78
N HIS A 109 -5.79 -3.69 -21.07
CA HIS A 109 -7.12 -3.78 -21.66
C HIS A 109 -8.06 -2.63 -21.25
N THR A 110 -7.66 -1.76 -20.33
CA THR A 110 -8.38 -0.53 -19.97
C THR A 110 -7.43 0.66 -19.94
N SER A 111 -7.98 1.87 -19.89
CA SER A 111 -7.16 3.08 -19.79
C SER A 111 -6.52 3.23 -18.41
N ALA A 112 -5.36 3.90 -18.34
CA ALA A 112 -4.70 4.21 -17.07
C ALA A 112 -5.62 4.96 -16.10
N SER A 113 -6.43 5.90 -16.60
CA SER A 113 -7.38 6.68 -15.79
C SER A 113 -8.50 5.82 -15.18
N ILE A 114 -9.11 4.94 -15.98
CA ILE A 114 -10.14 4.00 -15.49
C ILE A 114 -9.51 2.99 -14.53
N SER A 115 -8.32 2.46 -14.85
CA SER A 115 -7.63 1.50 -14.00
C SER A 115 -7.26 2.12 -12.64
N GLY A 116 -6.72 3.35 -12.63
CA GLY A 116 -6.43 4.08 -11.40
C GLY A 116 -7.68 4.29 -10.54
N PHE A 117 -8.80 4.71 -11.16
CA PHE A 117 -10.09 4.86 -10.46
C PHE A 117 -10.56 3.57 -9.80
N ILE A 118 -10.60 2.47 -10.57
CA ILE A 118 -11.08 1.19 -10.07
C ILE A 118 -10.16 0.67 -8.97
N THR A 119 -8.84 0.81 -9.12
CA THR A 119 -7.86 0.48 -8.07
C THR A 119 -8.14 1.28 -6.79
N GLY A 120 -8.46 2.57 -6.93
CA GLY A 120 -8.83 3.46 -5.83
C GLY A 120 -10.04 3.01 -5.00
N LEU A 121 -10.91 2.15 -5.54
CA LEU A 121 -12.01 1.52 -4.78
C LEU A 121 -11.53 0.63 -3.63
N ALA A 122 -10.23 0.33 -3.54
CA ALA A 122 -9.61 -0.24 -2.35
C ALA A 122 -9.97 0.55 -1.07
N VAL A 123 -10.18 1.88 -1.16
CA VAL A 123 -10.65 2.72 -0.05
C VAL A 123 -12.00 2.30 0.54
N VAL A 124 -12.88 1.72 -0.30
CA VAL A 124 -14.18 1.18 0.12
C VAL A 124 -14.00 -0.22 0.69
N PHE A 125 -13.24 -1.07 -0.01
CA PHE A 125 -13.07 -2.47 0.38
C PHE A 125 -12.26 -2.63 1.68
N THR A 126 -11.27 -1.80 1.95
CA THR A 126 -10.44 -1.90 3.17
C THR A 126 -11.26 -1.82 4.47
N PRO A 127 -12.10 -0.79 4.71
CA PRO A 127 -12.92 -0.75 5.92
C PRO A 127 -14.00 -1.84 5.95
N VAL A 128 -14.56 -2.26 4.80
CA VAL A 128 -15.50 -3.39 4.72
C VAL A 128 -14.84 -4.68 5.20
N LEU A 129 -13.68 -5.01 4.62
CA LEU A 129 -12.91 -6.20 4.97
C LEU A 129 -12.40 -6.14 6.41
N GLY A 130 -11.98 -4.96 6.88
CA GLY A 130 -11.63 -4.75 8.29
C GLY A 130 -12.81 -4.98 9.23
N GLY A 131 -14.02 -4.57 8.85
CA GLY A 131 -15.24 -4.85 9.60
C GLY A 131 -15.60 -6.34 9.61
N MET A 132 -15.48 -7.03 8.48
CA MET A 132 -15.85 -8.44 8.33
C MET A 132 -14.82 -9.40 8.94
N ILE A 133 -13.55 -9.23 8.60
CA ILE A 133 -12.46 -10.14 8.97
C ILE A 133 -12.00 -9.85 10.41
N LEU A 134 -11.83 -8.58 10.76
CA LEU A 134 -11.27 -8.17 12.06
C LEU A 134 -12.36 -7.84 13.09
N ARG A 135 -13.64 -7.88 12.70
CA ARG A 135 -14.80 -7.52 13.54
C ARG A 135 -14.67 -6.13 14.16
N LYS A 136 -13.96 -5.21 13.50
CA LYS A 136 -13.77 -3.83 13.96
C LYS A 136 -15.02 -3.01 13.67
N ARG A 137 -15.48 -2.22 14.64
CA ARG A 137 -16.55 -1.25 14.41
C ARG A 137 -16.02 -0.08 13.60
N ILE A 138 -16.53 0.07 12.38
CA ILE A 138 -16.22 1.20 11.51
C ILE A 138 -17.18 2.35 11.87
N GLY A 139 -16.63 3.45 12.40
CA GLY A 139 -17.43 4.61 12.81
C GLY A 139 -18.05 5.35 11.63
N LEU A 140 -18.92 6.32 11.89
CA LEU A 140 -19.60 7.08 10.82
C LEU A 140 -18.61 7.98 10.04
N ALA A 141 -17.69 8.66 10.74
CA ALA A 141 -16.64 9.46 10.10
C ALA A 141 -15.78 8.63 9.13
N CYS A 142 -15.48 7.38 9.53
CA CYS A 142 -15.32 6.20 8.66
C CYS A 142 -15.79 6.31 7.22
N TRP A 143 -17.08 6.03 7.13
CA TRP A 143 -17.90 5.93 5.96
C TRP A 143 -18.07 7.27 5.26
N SER A 144 -18.12 8.38 6.00
CA SER A 144 -18.15 9.72 5.41
C SER A 144 -16.91 9.99 4.57
N SER A 145 -15.70 9.71 5.09
CA SER A 145 -14.47 9.86 4.30
C SER A 145 -14.44 8.95 3.09
N VAL A 146 -14.86 7.69 3.25
CA VAL A 146 -14.93 6.71 2.16
C VAL A 146 -15.90 7.18 1.06
N ALA A 147 -17.08 7.67 1.45
CA ALA A 147 -18.07 8.19 0.52
C ALA A 147 -17.53 9.39 -0.26
N VAL A 148 -16.95 10.38 0.43
CA VAL A 148 -16.38 11.57 -0.21
C VAL A 148 -15.22 11.20 -1.14
N ALA A 149 -14.31 10.31 -0.73
CA ALA A 149 -13.20 9.84 -1.56
C ALA A 149 -13.72 9.13 -2.82
N THR A 150 -14.69 8.23 -2.66
CA THR A 150 -15.29 7.47 -3.78
C THR A 150 -15.99 8.39 -4.76
N THR A 151 -16.75 9.39 -4.26
CA THR A 151 -17.37 10.40 -5.12
C THR A 151 -16.32 11.23 -5.85
N GLY A 152 -15.25 11.67 -5.18
CA GLY A 152 -14.17 12.41 -5.81
C GLY A 152 -13.49 11.64 -6.94
N LEU A 153 -13.14 10.38 -6.67
CA LEU A 153 -12.61 9.45 -7.66
C LEU A 153 -13.59 9.29 -8.84
N ALA A 154 -14.89 9.17 -8.57
CA ALA A 154 -15.89 8.97 -9.62
C ALA A 154 -16.03 10.20 -10.52
N VAL A 155 -16.08 11.39 -9.93
CA VAL A 155 -16.16 12.65 -10.69
C VAL A 155 -14.95 12.81 -11.61
N MET A 156 -13.75 12.43 -11.14
CA MET A 156 -12.50 12.57 -11.89
C MET A 156 -12.40 11.61 -13.08
N SER A 157 -12.79 10.35 -12.91
CA SER A 157 -12.43 9.29 -13.85
C SER A 157 -13.59 8.63 -14.60
N LEU A 158 -14.84 8.73 -14.09
CA LEU A 158 -15.99 8.12 -14.78
C LEU A 158 -16.50 9.03 -15.91
N LYS A 159 -16.13 8.69 -17.15
CA LYS A 159 -16.73 9.23 -18.37
C LYS A 159 -17.91 8.37 -18.87
N SER A 160 -17.80 7.05 -18.77
CA SER A 160 -18.84 6.08 -19.11
C SER A 160 -18.78 4.88 -18.16
N PHE A 161 -19.93 4.30 -17.82
CA PHE A 161 -20.00 3.11 -16.96
C PHE A 161 -20.08 1.86 -17.83
N THR A 162 -18.91 1.34 -18.23
CA THR A 162 -18.79 0.08 -18.98
C THR A 162 -17.79 -0.81 -18.26
N ILE A 163 -18.22 -2.00 -17.85
CA ILE A 163 -17.34 -2.99 -17.24
C ILE A 163 -16.92 -3.97 -18.32
N GLY A 164 -15.69 -3.83 -18.81
CA GLY A 164 -15.04 -4.79 -19.67
C GLY A 164 -14.11 -5.72 -18.90
N PHE A 165 -13.29 -6.47 -19.65
CA PHE A 165 -12.33 -7.41 -19.10
C PHE A 165 -11.24 -6.71 -18.27
N GLY A 166 -10.68 -5.61 -18.78
CA GLY A 166 -9.65 -4.84 -18.09
C GLY A 166 -10.15 -4.20 -16.79
N GLU A 167 -11.38 -3.67 -16.79
CA GLU A 167 -12.04 -3.12 -15.61
C GLU A 167 -12.29 -4.20 -14.56
N SER A 168 -12.72 -5.39 -14.97
CA SER A 168 -12.97 -6.53 -14.08
C SER A 168 -11.69 -7.02 -13.39
N LEU A 169 -10.59 -7.12 -14.14
CA LEU A 169 -9.27 -7.44 -13.59
C LEU A 169 -8.78 -6.35 -12.63
N THR A 170 -8.98 -5.08 -12.98
CA THR A 170 -8.60 -3.99 -12.09
C THR A 170 -9.45 -3.98 -10.81
N LEU A 171 -10.72 -4.35 -10.88
CA LEU A 171 -11.57 -4.49 -9.70
C LEU A 171 -11.07 -5.62 -8.78
N LEU A 172 -10.64 -6.73 -9.38
CA LEU A 172 -9.99 -7.82 -8.65
C LEU A 172 -8.69 -7.34 -7.97
N CYS A 173 -7.89 -6.50 -8.65
CA CYS A 173 -6.73 -5.85 -8.04
C CYS A 173 -7.13 -5.05 -6.80
N ALA A 174 -8.16 -4.19 -6.89
CA ALA A 174 -8.61 -3.38 -5.76
C ALA A 174 -9.01 -4.22 -4.54
N ILE A 175 -9.62 -5.40 -4.75
CA ILE A 175 -9.97 -6.34 -3.69
C ILE A 175 -8.71 -6.95 -3.06
N PHE A 176 -7.77 -7.45 -3.87
CA PHE A 176 -6.49 -7.98 -3.37
C PHE A 176 -5.68 -6.94 -2.60
N LEU A 177 -5.61 -5.72 -3.13
CA LEU A 177 -4.93 -4.59 -2.49
C LEU A 177 -5.62 -4.23 -1.17
N ALA A 178 -6.95 -4.22 -1.11
CA ALA A 178 -7.67 -3.97 0.13
C ALA A 178 -7.46 -5.06 1.18
N MET A 179 -7.41 -6.34 0.78
CA MET A 179 -7.03 -7.45 1.66
C MET A 179 -5.60 -7.26 2.19
N HIS A 180 -4.66 -6.93 1.30
CA HIS A 180 -3.27 -6.65 1.65
C HIS A 180 -3.16 -5.49 2.65
N ILE A 181 -3.77 -4.34 2.37
CA ILE A 181 -3.77 -3.15 3.24
C ILE A 181 -4.35 -3.48 4.62
N THR A 182 -5.46 -4.24 4.65
CA THR A 182 -6.12 -4.62 5.90
C THR A 182 -5.24 -5.56 6.73
N ALA A 183 -4.68 -6.59 6.10
CA ALA A 183 -3.81 -7.56 6.78
C ALA A 183 -2.48 -6.91 7.23
N LEU A 184 -1.90 -6.06 6.38
CA LEU A 184 -0.66 -5.35 6.66
C LEU A 184 -0.82 -4.41 7.85
N GLY A 185 -1.95 -3.70 7.95
CA GLY A 185 -2.25 -2.85 9.11
C GLY A 185 -2.33 -3.60 10.45
N GLU A 186 -2.67 -4.90 10.44
CA GLU A 186 -2.71 -5.71 11.68
C GLU A 186 -1.41 -6.44 11.99
N TRP A 187 -0.64 -6.76 10.96
CA TRP A 187 0.56 -7.58 11.10
C TRP A 187 1.85 -6.76 11.13
N SER A 188 1.83 -5.51 10.65
CA SER A 188 3.00 -4.63 10.67
C SER A 188 3.24 -4.05 12.07
N GLY A 189 4.35 -4.47 12.67
CA GLY A 189 4.96 -3.79 13.82
C GLY A 189 6.11 -2.89 13.37
N THR A 190 6.45 -1.86 14.16
CA THR A 190 7.53 -0.92 13.81
C THR A 190 8.91 -1.59 13.69
N GLY A 191 9.14 -2.70 14.41
CA GLY A 191 10.36 -3.51 14.30
C GLY A 191 10.37 -4.50 13.13
N ASP A 192 9.19 -4.76 12.54
CA ASP A 192 8.96 -5.87 11.61
C ASP A 192 8.81 -5.39 10.17
N ALA A 193 8.63 -4.08 9.96
CA ALA A 193 8.30 -3.49 8.67
C ALA A 193 9.30 -3.88 7.57
N TYR A 194 10.60 -3.76 7.87
CA TYR A 194 11.66 -4.13 6.93
C TYR A 194 11.58 -5.62 6.55
N VAL A 195 11.29 -6.48 7.53
CA VAL A 195 11.14 -7.93 7.31
C VAL A 195 9.98 -8.27 6.41
N LEU A 196 8.81 -7.76 6.77
CA LEU A 196 7.60 -7.98 5.99
C LEU A 196 7.75 -7.45 4.56
N THR A 197 8.42 -6.32 4.37
CA THR A 197 8.66 -5.76 3.03
C THR A 197 9.53 -6.66 2.17
N VAL A 198 10.68 -7.15 2.63
CA VAL A 198 11.51 -8.02 1.78
C VAL A 198 10.80 -9.33 1.46
N VAL A 199 10.15 -9.95 2.45
CA VAL A 199 9.48 -11.24 2.24
C VAL A 199 8.32 -11.07 1.24
N GLN A 200 7.46 -10.07 1.42
CA GLN A 200 6.33 -9.89 0.51
C GLN A 200 6.78 -9.56 -0.93
N LEU A 201 7.81 -8.73 -1.10
CA LEU A 201 8.34 -8.40 -2.43
C LEU A 201 9.03 -9.60 -3.09
N GLY A 202 9.80 -10.36 -2.31
CA GLY A 202 10.46 -11.58 -2.79
C GLY A 202 9.47 -12.65 -3.23
N VAL A 203 8.34 -12.78 -2.52
CA VAL A 203 7.25 -13.69 -2.89
C VAL A 203 6.64 -13.29 -4.23
N VAL A 204 6.31 -12.00 -4.44
CA VAL A 204 5.79 -11.53 -5.74
C VAL A 204 6.77 -11.85 -6.87
N GLY A 205 8.05 -11.49 -6.68
CA GLY A 205 9.09 -11.73 -7.69
C GLY A 205 9.29 -13.22 -8.00
N SER A 206 9.29 -14.07 -6.97
CA SER A 206 9.48 -15.52 -7.13
C SER A 206 8.29 -16.20 -7.80
N VAL A 207 7.06 -15.81 -7.43
CA VAL A 207 5.84 -16.36 -8.04
C VAL A 207 5.75 -15.94 -9.51
N CYS A 208 5.97 -14.66 -9.82
CA CYS A 208 5.95 -14.18 -11.20
C CYS A 208 7.07 -14.82 -12.04
N LEU A 209 8.25 -15.03 -11.47
CA LEU A 209 9.34 -15.75 -12.14
C LEU A 209 8.96 -17.19 -12.46
N ALA A 210 8.36 -17.90 -11.49
CA ALA A 210 7.95 -19.28 -11.68
C ALA A 210 6.88 -19.41 -12.77
N LEU A 211 5.91 -18.48 -12.81
CA LEU A 211 4.88 -18.45 -13.84
C LEU A 211 5.44 -18.06 -15.22
N GLY A 212 6.28 -17.01 -15.29
CA GLY A 212 6.90 -16.58 -16.55
C GLY A 212 7.84 -17.63 -17.15
N ALA A 213 8.55 -18.39 -16.30
CA ALA A 213 9.41 -19.48 -16.75
C ALA A 213 8.65 -20.63 -17.45
N MET A 214 7.33 -20.77 -17.24
CA MET A 214 6.51 -21.78 -17.92
C MET A 214 6.32 -21.45 -19.41
N ASP A 215 6.24 -20.16 -19.75
CA ASP A 215 6.04 -19.66 -21.12
C ASP A 215 7.37 -19.27 -21.80
N GLY A 216 8.47 -19.29 -21.04
CA GLY A 216 9.80 -18.86 -21.47
C GLY A 216 10.04 -17.38 -21.18
N ILE A 217 11.15 -17.07 -20.49
CA ILE A 217 11.49 -15.70 -20.10
C ILE A 217 12.12 -14.98 -21.29
N VAL A 218 11.49 -13.88 -21.74
CA VAL A 218 12.02 -13.04 -22.81
C VAL A 218 12.07 -11.60 -22.36
N LEU A 219 13.28 -11.09 -22.14
CA LEU A 219 13.53 -9.72 -21.70
C LEU A 219 14.28 -8.94 -22.78
N PRO A 220 13.84 -7.71 -23.13
CA PRO A 220 14.61 -6.84 -23.99
C PRO A 220 15.98 -6.53 -23.42
N ALA A 221 17.01 -6.50 -24.27
CA ALA A 221 18.35 -6.03 -23.88
C ALA A 221 18.49 -4.49 -23.93
N THR A 222 17.43 -3.79 -24.33
CA THR A 222 17.46 -2.34 -24.59
C THR A 222 17.42 -1.52 -23.31
N TRP A 223 18.15 -0.41 -23.30
CA TRP A 223 18.14 0.52 -22.17
C TRP A 223 16.76 1.18 -21.96
N SER A 224 15.97 1.32 -23.04
CA SER A 224 14.59 1.80 -22.98
C SER A 224 13.67 0.93 -22.12
N PHE A 225 14.01 -0.35 -21.93
CA PHE A 225 13.31 -1.25 -21.02
C PHE A 225 13.91 -1.20 -19.61
N TRP A 226 15.23 -1.32 -19.48
CA TRP A 226 15.88 -1.46 -18.18
C TRP A 226 15.85 -0.19 -17.32
N ALA A 227 16.01 1.00 -17.91
CA ALA A 227 15.97 2.26 -17.17
C ALA A 227 14.64 2.46 -16.39
N PRO A 228 13.46 2.38 -17.03
CA PRO A 228 12.19 2.49 -16.31
C PRO A 228 11.96 1.31 -15.35
N VAL A 229 12.35 0.08 -15.71
CA VAL A 229 12.20 -1.08 -14.82
C VAL A 229 12.98 -0.91 -13.52
N VAL A 230 14.23 -0.45 -13.59
CA VAL A 230 15.07 -0.20 -12.40
C VAL A 230 14.50 0.97 -11.59
N GLY A 231 14.06 2.05 -12.25
CA GLY A 231 13.40 3.18 -11.58
C GLY A 231 12.14 2.74 -10.81
N LEU A 232 11.30 1.92 -11.44
CA LEU A 232 10.10 1.34 -10.81
C LEU A 232 10.46 0.39 -9.67
N ALA A 233 11.47 -0.47 -9.85
CA ALA A 233 11.91 -1.42 -8.82
C ALA A 233 12.44 -0.71 -7.57
N VAL A 234 13.23 0.34 -7.74
CA VAL A 234 13.85 1.06 -6.61
C VAL A 234 12.85 2.02 -5.95
N LEU A 235 12.26 2.94 -6.71
CA LEU A 235 11.44 4.02 -6.17
C LEU A 235 10.01 3.56 -5.89
N ALA A 236 9.36 2.98 -6.90
CA ALA A 236 7.94 2.61 -6.82
C ALA A 236 7.69 1.25 -6.15
N THR A 237 8.72 0.44 -5.91
CA THR A 237 8.58 -0.88 -5.29
C THR A 237 9.36 -0.98 -3.98
N ALA A 238 10.69 -0.97 -4.00
CA ALA A 238 11.49 -1.14 -2.78
C ALA A 238 11.23 -0.02 -1.75
N ALA A 239 11.44 1.24 -2.14
CA ALA A 239 11.26 2.39 -1.25
C ALA A 239 9.79 2.58 -0.88
N ALA A 240 8.89 2.59 -1.87
CA ALA A 240 7.45 2.79 -1.64
C ALA A 240 6.83 1.76 -0.70
N TYR A 241 7.06 0.45 -0.92
CA TYR A 241 6.50 -0.58 -0.01
C TYR A 241 7.16 -0.58 1.36
N LEU A 242 8.44 -0.23 1.46
CA LEU A 242 9.09 -0.08 2.76
C LEU A 242 8.43 1.06 3.56
N VAL A 243 8.24 2.22 2.91
CA VAL A 243 7.56 3.37 3.50
C VAL A 243 6.12 3.04 3.86
N GLN A 244 5.36 2.40 2.96
CA GLN A 244 3.98 2.00 3.22
C GLN A 244 3.90 1.06 4.42
N THR A 245 4.75 0.02 4.46
CA THR A 245 4.76 -0.96 5.54
C THR A 245 5.12 -0.30 6.88
N TRP A 246 6.11 0.60 6.87
CA TRP A 246 6.50 1.37 8.05
C TRP A 246 5.41 2.34 8.53
N ALA A 247 4.70 2.99 7.60
CA ALA A 247 3.62 3.92 7.90
C ALA A 247 2.38 3.17 8.41
N GLN A 248 2.04 2.01 7.83
CA GLN A 248 0.92 1.17 8.29
C GLN A 248 1.14 0.56 9.66
N ALA A 249 2.39 0.39 10.10
CA ALA A 249 2.68 0.00 11.48
C ALA A 249 2.30 1.10 12.50
N ARG A 250 1.98 2.32 12.03
CA ARG A 250 1.71 3.52 12.85
C ARG A 250 0.32 4.10 12.60
N LEU A 251 -0.26 3.82 11.42
CA LEU A 251 -1.54 4.37 10.98
C LEU A 251 -2.58 3.26 10.82
N PRO A 252 -3.85 3.51 11.15
CA PRO A 252 -4.91 2.54 10.92
C PRO A 252 -5.10 2.28 9.42
N ALA A 253 -5.36 1.03 9.05
CA ALA A 253 -5.52 0.60 7.65
C ALA A 253 -6.52 1.45 6.86
N SER A 254 -7.63 1.87 7.46
CA SER A 254 -8.63 2.73 6.82
C SER A 254 -8.12 4.15 6.54
N ALA A 255 -7.26 4.73 7.38
CA ALA A 255 -6.64 6.02 7.10
C ALA A 255 -5.63 5.89 5.96
N VAL A 256 -4.82 4.82 5.97
CA VAL A 256 -3.87 4.55 4.87
C VAL A 256 -4.61 4.37 3.55
N ALA A 257 -5.69 3.59 3.52
CA ALA A 257 -6.48 3.40 2.30
C ALA A 257 -7.03 4.72 1.74
N VAL A 258 -7.46 5.66 2.62
CA VAL A 258 -7.90 6.99 2.19
C VAL A 258 -6.73 7.79 1.63
N VAL A 259 -5.57 7.84 2.29
CA VAL A 259 -4.40 8.57 1.76
C VAL A 259 -3.98 8.02 0.39
N LEU A 260 -4.01 6.69 0.22
CA LEU A 260 -3.66 6.03 -1.04
C LEU A 260 -4.60 6.40 -2.21
N THR A 261 -5.80 6.94 -1.96
CA THR A 261 -6.66 7.47 -3.04
C THR A 261 -6.11 8.72 -3.73
N LEU A 262 -5.05 9.33 -3.21
CA LEU A 262 -4.32 10.39 -3.90
C LEU A 262 -3.51 9.89 -5.09
N GLU A 263 -3.24 8.58 -5.19
CA GLU A 263 -2.51 7.99 -6.32
C GLU A 263 -3.21 8.28 -7.67
N PRO A 264 -4.52 8.01 -7.85
CA PRO A 264 -5.26 8.43 -9.03
C PRO A 264 -5.23 9.94 -9.30
N VAL A 265 -5.22 10.77 -8.24
CA VAL A 265 -5.16 12.24 -8.38
C VAL A 265 -3.83 12.64 -9.02
N PHE A 266 -2.71 12.10 -8.52
CA PHE A 266 -1.40 12.36 -9.11
C PHE A 266 -1.25 11.74 -10.50
N ALA A 267 -1.83 10.56 -10.75
CA ALA A 267 -1.88 9.98 -12.09
C ALA A 267 -2.57 10.93 -13.09
N GLY A 268 -3.69 11.54 -12.69
CA GLY A 268 -4.37 12.56 -13.50
C GLY A 268 -3.51 13.81 -13.73
N VAL A 269 -2.81 14.30 -12.70
CA VAL A 269 -1.88 15.43 -12.82
C VAL A 269 -0.73 15.11 -13.78
N PHE A 270 -0.15 13.92 -13.70
CA PHE A 270 0.92 13.52 -14.61
C PHE A 270 0.41 13.32 -16.04
N GLY A 271 -0.80 12.80 -16.24
CA GLY A 271 -1.41 12.75 -17.58
C GLY A 271 -1.56 14.15 -18.20
N VAL A 272 -1.98 15.15 -17.42
CA VAL A 272 -2.07 16.55 -17.91
C VAL A 272 -0.68 17.12 -18.23
N VAL A 273 0.31 16.92 -17.35
CA VAL A 273 1.64 17.56 -17.47
C VAL A 273 2.54 16.88 -18.49
N VAL A 274 2.49 15.55 -18.58
CA VAL A 274 3.40 14.72 -19.39
C VAL A 274 2.76 14.38 -20.73
N ASP A 275 1.50 13.92 -20.71
CA ASP A 275 0.81 13.45 -21.91
C ASP A 275 -0.01 14.56 -22.58
N GLY A 276 -0.14 15.73 -21.95
CA GLY A 276 -0.87 16.88 -22.47
C GLY A 276 -2.39 16.75 -22.39
N ASP A 277 -2.91 15.88 -21.50
CA ASP A 277 -4.34 15.72 -21.30
C ASP A 277 -5.01 17.05 -20.91
N GLU A 278 -6.24 17.28 -21.37
CA GLU A 278 -6.99 18.48 -21.01
C GLU A 278 -7.35 18.49 -19.51
N MET A 279 -6.95 19.56 -18.80
CA MET A 279 -7.36 19.78 -17.43
C MET A 279 -8.83 20.22 -17.37
N THR A 280 -9.72 19.27 -17.14
CA THR A 280 -11.15 19.53 -17.02
C THR A 280 -11.55 19.94 -15.60
N LEU A 281 -12.64 20.70 -15.48
CA LEU A 281 -13.22 21.06 -14.17
C LEU A 281 -13.60 19.83 -13.34
N ARG A 282 -13.95 18.70 -14.00
CA ARG A 282 -14.25 17.42 -13.35
C ARG A 282 -13.03 16.86 -12.63
N ILE A 283 -11.84 16.94 -13.23
CA ILE A 283 -10.59 16.49 -12.60
C ILE A 283 -10.28 17.32 -11.36
N VAL A 284 -10.41 18.65 -11.45
CA VAL A 284 -10.16 19.56 -10.32
C VAL A 284 -11.12 19.29 -9.15
N ILE A 285 -12.43 19.22 -9.42
CA ILE A 285 -13.43 18.96 -8.39
C ILE A 285 -13.20 17.58 -7.74
N GLY A 286 -12.94 16.55 -8.55
CA GLY A 286 -12.66 15.21 -8.06
C GLY A 286 -11.43 15.16 -7.15
N ALA A 287 -10.33 15.80 -7.56
CA ALA A 287 -9.11 15.91 -6.77
C ALA A 287 -9.35 16.63 -5.43
N LEU A 288 -10.10 17.74 -5.41
CA LEU A 288 -10.44 18.47 -4.19
C LEU A 288 -11.29 17.62 -3.23
N LEU A 289 -12.23 16.84 -3.76
CA LEU A 289 -13.03 15.91 -2.94
C LEU A 289 -12.16 14.82 -2.31
N VAL A 290 -11.23 14.23 -3.07
CA VAL A 290 -10.30 13.23 -2.54
C VAL A 290 -9.40 13.82 -1.45
N LEU A 291 -8.85 15.02 -1.67
CA LEU A 291 -8.07 15.75 -0.65
C LEU A 291 -8.92 16.02 0.60
N GLY A 292 -10.17 16.49 0.44
CA GLY A 292 -11.10 16.72 1.54
C GLY A 292 -11.42 15.45 2.33
N ALA A 293 -11.55 14.31 1.66
CA ALA A 293 -11.75 13.01 2.29
C ALA A 293 -10.56 12.59 3.17
N MET A 294 -9.32 12.89 2.74
CA MET A 294 -8.12 12.67 3.52
C MET A 294 -8.16 13.47 4.84
N PHE A 295 -8.42 14.78 4.76
CA PHE A 295 -8.55 15.61 5.96
C PHE A 295 -9.67 15.12 6.88
N LEU A 296 -10.82 14.71 6.34
CA LEU A 296 -11.92 14.16 7.12
C LEU A 296 -11.56 12.82 7.81
N ALA A 297 -10.73 12.00 7.17
CA ALA A 297 -10.27 10.74 7.76
C ALA A 297 -9.30 10.98 8.92
N GLU A 298 -8.56 12.10 8.88
CA GLU A 298 -7.53 12.46 9.85
C GLU A 298 -8.06 13.23 11.05
N LEU A 299 -9.08 14.09 10.89
CA LEU A 299 -9.73 14.86 11.97
C LEU A 299 -10.50 13.99 13.00
N ARG A 300 -10.33 12.66 12.96
CA ARG A 300 -11.02 11.73 13.85
C ARG A 300 -10.36 11.70 15.23
N PRO A 301 -11.13 11.83 16.33
CA PRO A 301 -10.65 11.46 17.65
C PRO A 301 -10.26 9.97 17.64
N LYS A 302 -9.02 9.65 18.05
CA LYS A 302 -8.62 8.25 18.28
C LYS A 302 -9.58 7.66 19.32
N SER A 303 -10.46 6.75 18.90
CA SER A 303 -11.33 6.04 19.85
C SER A 303 -10.42 5.29 20.83
N PRO A 304 -10.58 5.48 22.16
CA PRO A 304 -9.65 4.91 23.13
C PRO A 304 -9.65 3.39 22.98
N ALA A 305 -8.46 2.84 22.70
CA ALA A 305 -8.26 1.40 22.68
C ALA A 305 -8.74 0.82 24.01
N ARG A 306 -9.72 -0.08 23.96
CA ARG A 306 -10.29 -0.73 25.13
C ARG A 306 -9.15 -1.36 25.93
N SER A 307 -8.89 -0.80 27.11
CA SER A 307 -8.04 -1.41 28.14
C SER A 307 -8.42 -2.88 28.22
N ARG A 308 -7.45 -3.74 27.88
CA ARG A 308 -7.54 -5.17 28.09
C ARG A 308 -7.65 -5.33 29.61
N LYS A 309 -8.88 -5.51 30.12
CA LYS A 309 -9.08 -5.93 31.51
C LYS A 309 -8.23 -7.19 31.70
N THR A 310 -7.15 -7.04 32.46
CA THR A 310 -6.49 -8.13 33.14
C THR A 310 -7.56 -8.78 34.02
N SER A 311 -8.07 -9.94 33.58
CA SER A 311 -8.66 -10.87 34.52
C SER A 311 -7.48 -11.51 35.26
N GLU A 312 -7.07 -10.89 36.35
CA GLU A 312 -6.38 -11.63 37.39
C GLU A 312 -7.46 -12.29 38.26
N SER A 313 -7.23 -13.58 38.48
CA SER A 313 -7.96 -14.55 39.27
C SER A 313 -8.07 -14.18 40.74
#